data_AF-A0A650CNC9-F1
#
_entry.id   AF-A0A650CNC9-F1
#
_cell.length_a   1.000
_cell.length_b   1.000
_cell.length_c   1.000
_cell.angle_alpha   90.00
_cell.angle_beta   90.00
_cell.angle_gamma   90.00
#
_symmetry.space_group_name_H-M   'P 1'
#
loop_
_entity.id
_entity.type
_entity.pdbx_description
1 polymer ?
#
loop_
_entity_poly.entity_id
_entity_poly.type
_entity_poly.pdbx_seq_one_letter_code
_entity_poly.pdbx_strand_id
1 'polypeptide(L)'
;MMNSRDLGWNIASGIGFSFVLTVIMAIVALAVKLFYPPSIISISPIISLVITPALGIVQLIVLALSIAFVTPIRSNLIARELGGTRKLGFYIGVGYLIFSILPYAFHVPYIQTYVGLIIAYNIINGTVGGFASSVS
;
A
#
# COMPACT_ATOMS: atom_id res chain seq x y z
N MET A 1 -23.57 4.18 16.46
CA MET A 1 -22.27 4.38 17.15
C MET A 1 -21.30 3.33 16.63
N MET A 2 -20.09 3.74 16.25
CA MET A 2 -19.07 2.80 15.78
C MET A 2 -18.50 2.03 16.97
N ASN A 3 -18.51 0.71 16.89
CA ASN A 3 -17.93 -0.14 17.92
C ASN A 3 -16.41 0.05 17.95
N SER A 4 -15.87 0.45 19.10
CA SER A 4 -14.43 0.71 19.26
C SER A 4 -13.57 -0.51 18.96
N ARG A 5 -14.10 -1.72 19.20
CA ARG A 5 -13.41 -2.98 18.87
C ARG A 5 -13.29 -3.16 17.36
N ASP A 6 -14.33 -2.85 16.60
CA ASP A 6 -14.34 -3.01 15.14
C ASP A 6 -13.41 -1.98 14.49
N LEU A 7 -13.38 -0.74 15.01
CA LEU A 7 -12.41 0.26 14.60
C LEU A 7 -10.97 -0.21 14.85
N GLY A 8 -10.69 -0.77 16.03
CA GLY A 8 -9.37 -1.29 16.38
C GLY A 8 -8.90 -2.40 15.42
N TRP A 9 -9.79 -3.33 15.08
CA TRP A 9 -9.50 -4.39 14.11
C TRP A 9 -9.25 -3.86 12.69
N ASN A 10 -10.01 -2.86 12.25
CA ASN A 10 -9.82 -2.25 10.94
C ASN A 10 -8.48 -1.50 10.86
N ILE A 11 -8.09 -0.77 11.90
CA ILE A 11 -6.79 -0.10 11.99
C ILE A 11 -5.66 -1.14 11.98
N ALA A 12 -5.72 -2.17 12.83
CA ALA A 12 -4.68 -3.19 12.90
C ALA A 12 -4.52 -3.96 11.57
N SER A 13 -5.65 -4.37 10.98
CA SER A 13 -5.68 -5.00 9.67
C SER A 13 -5.15 -4.07 8.59
N GLY A 14 -5.45 -2.78 8.70
CA GLY A 14 -4.99 -1.79 7.73
C GLY A 14 -3.48 -1.56 7.76
N ILE A 15 -2.90 -1.51 8.96
CA ILE A 15 -1.45 -1.46 9.13
C ILE A 15 -0.81 -2.70 8.50
N GLY A 16 -1.31 -3.89 8.83
CA GLY A 16 -0.82 -5.15 8.27
C GLY A 16 -0.89 -5.16 6.73
N PHE A 17 -2.00 -4.73 6.16
CA PHE A 17 -2.18 -4.70 4.71
C PHE A 17 -1.24 -3.70 4.03
N SER A 18 -0.98 -2.54 4.63
CA SER A 18 0.01 -1.58 4.10
C SER A 18 1.42 -2.19 4.07
N PHE A 19 1.83 -2.90 5.13
CA PHE A 19 3.12 -3.60 5.14
C PHE A 19 3.21 -4.67 4.05
N VAL A 20 2.14 -5.45 3.84
CA VAL A 20 2.08 -6.45 2.77
C VAL A 20 2.25 -5.78 1.39
N LEU A 21 1.56 -4.66 1.13
CA LEU A 21 1.76 -3.90 -0.11
C LEU A 21 3.20 -3.44 -0.28
N THR A 22 3.85 -2.99 0.80
CA THR A 22 5.26 -2.58 0.78
C THR A 22 6.18 -3.73 0.37
N VAL A 23 5.98 -4.91 0.94
CA VAL A 23 6.75 -6.11 0.60
C VAL A 23 6.54 -6.48 -0.87
N ILE A 24 5.29 -6.45 -1.36
CA ILE A 24 4.97 -6.69 -2.77
C ILE A 24 5.71 -5.69 -3.67
N MET A 25 5.68 -4.39 -3.34
CA MET A 25 6.37 -3.36 -4.12
C MET A 25 7.89 -3.56 -4.14
N ALA A 26 8.47 -4.01 -3.03
CA ALA A 26 9.90 -4.33 -2.95
C ALA A 26 10.25 -5.54 -3.83
N ILE A 27 9.44 -6.61 -3.81
CA ILE A 27 9.62 -7.79 -4.68
C ILE A 27 9.53 -7.39 -6.15
N VAL A 28 8.55 -6.56 -6.51
CA VAL A 28 8.40 -6.03 -7.87
C VAL A 28 9.62 -5.20 -8.28
N ALA A 29 10.12 -4.35 -7.39
CA ALA A 29 11.32 -3.56 -7.67
C ALA A 29 12.56 -4.44 -7.91
N LEU A 30 12.72 -5.52 -7.12
CA LEU A 30 13.79 -6.49 -7.32
C LEU A 30 13.63 -7.24 -8.66
N ALA A 31 12.41 -7.66 -9.01
CA ALA A 31 12.14 -8.33 -10.27
C ALA A 31 12.43 -7.43 -11.47
N VAL A 32 11.95 -6.19 -11.46
CA VAL A 32 12.24 -5.21 -12.54
C VAL A 32 13.74 -4.92 -12.62
N LYS A 33 14.45 -4.86 -11.49
CA LYS A 33 15.90 -4.70 -11.46
C LYS A 33 16.65 -5.85 -12.14
N LEU A 34 16.15 -7.07 -12.01
CA LEU A 34 16.73 -8.24 -12.66
C LEU A 34 16.54 -8.19 -14.18
N PHE A 35 15.37 -7.78 -14.66
CA PHE A 35 15.05 -7.78 -16.10
C PHE A 35 15.46 -6.50 -16.84
N TYR A 36 15.56 -5.37 -16.14
CA TYR A 36 15.81 -4.04 -16.72
C TYR A 36 16.88 -3.24 -15.95
N PRO A 37 18.17 -3.64 -16.00
CA PRO A 37 19.27 -2.79 -15.53
C PRO A 37 19.48 -1.58 -16.49
N PRO A 38 19.85 -0.37 -16.01
CA PRO A 38 20.13 0.02 -14.63
C PRO A 38 18.91 0.70 -13.95
N SER A 39 18.07 -0.08 -13.27
CA SER A 39 16.96 0.45 -12.49
C SER A 39 17.30 0.61 -11.00
N ILE A 40 16.73 1.65 -10.39
CA ILE A 40 16.87 1.95 -8.97
C ILE A 40 15.79 1.21 -8.20
N ILE A 41 16.13 0.68 -7.02
CA ILE A 41 15.14 0.05 -6.14
C ILE A 41 14.32 1.15 -5.50
N SER A 42 13.04 1.21 -5.84
CA SER A 42 12.08 2.12 -5.26
C SER A 42 10.79 1.37 -4.95
N ILE A 43 10.14 1.69 -3.83
CA ILE A 43 8.89 1.07 -3.37
C ILE A 43 7.68 1.99 -3.53
N SER A 44 7.90 3.24 -3.97
CA SER A 44 6.84 4.22 -4.24
C SER A 44 6.53 4.25 -5.73
N PRO A 45 5.31 3.86 -6.15
CA PRO A 45 4.93 3.86 -7.57
C PRO A 45 5.07 5.25 -8.20
N ILE A 46 4.70 6.30 -7.48
CA ILE A 46 4.74 7.68 -7.96
C ILE A 46 6.18 8.17 -8.16
N ILE A 47 7.06 7.94 -7.20
CA ILE A 47 8.48 8.31 -7.35
C ILE A 47 9.14 7.47 -8.43
N SER A 48 8.83 6.17 -8.49
CA SER A 48 9.34 5.27 -9.53
C SER A 48 8.96 5.73 -10.93
N LEU A 49 7.79 6.32 -11.16
CA LEU A 49 7.43 6.87 -12.48
C LEU A 49 8.38 7.95 -12.97
N VAL A 50 8.94 8.74 -12.06
CA VAL A 50 9.86 9.85 -12.39
C VAL A 50 11.28 9.34 -12.60
N ILE A 51 11.74 8.41 -11.76
CA ILE A 51 13.13 7.94 -11.75
C ILE A 51 13.34 6.78 -12.74
N THR A 52 12.42 5.84 -12.79
CA THR A 52 12.49 4.64 -13.63
C THR A 52 11.08 4.29 -14.13
N PRO A 53 10.61 4.93 -15.21
CA PRO A 53 9.21 4.85 -15.64
C PRO A 53 8.64 3.43 -15.75
N ALA A 54 9.46 2.48 -16.24
CA ALA A 54 9.08 1.07 -16.33
C ALA A 54 8.72 0.46 -14.95
N LEU A 55 9.52 0.74 -13.91
CA LEU A 55 9.23 0.29 -12.55
C LEU A 55 7.93 0.91 -12.04
N GLY A 56 7.75 2.22 -12.22
CA GLY A 56 6.55 2.93 -11.79
C GLY A 56 5.28 2.38 -12.44
N ILE A 57 5.31 2.13 -13.75
CA ILE A 57 4.18 1.53 -14.48
C ILE A 57 3.85 0.14 -13.94
N VAL A 58 4.86 -0.73 -13.77
CA VAL A 58 4.65 -2.09 -13.24
C VAL A 58 4.09 -2.03 -11.83
N GLN A 59 4.62 -1.17 -10.96
CA GLN A 59 4.11 -1.00 -9.60
C GLN A 59 2.67 -0.49 -9.56
N LEU A 60 2.30 0.45 -10.44
CA LEU A 60 0.92 0.91 -10.57
C LEU A 60 -0.03 -0.19 -11.05
N ILE A 61 0.40 -1.00 -12.02
CA ILE A 61 -0.39 -2.15 -12.50
C ILE A 61 -0.57 -3.15 -11.35
N VAL A 62 0.49 -3.50 -10.63
CA VAL A 62 0.42 -4.43 -9.50
C VAL A 62 -0.49 -3.88 -8.40
N LEU A 63 -0.42 -2.59 -8.09
CA LEU A 63 -1.29 -1.95 -7.11
C LEU A 63 -2.76 -1.98 -7.57
N ALA A 64 -3.01 -1.62 -8.83
CA ALA A 64 -4.35 -1.65 -9.41
C ALA A 64 -4.93 -3.07 -9.40
N LEU A 65 -4.13 -4.08 -9.74
CA LEU A 65 -4.53 -5.49 -9.64
C LEU A 65 -4.78 -5.92 -8.20
N SER A 66 -3.96 -5.46 -7.25
CA SER A 66 -4.15 -5.76 -5.82
C SER A 66 -5.46 -5.17 -5.30
N ILE A 67 -5.84 -3.97 -5.74
CA ILE A 67 -7.14 -3.35 -5.43
C ILE A 67 -8.27 -4.10 -6.17
N ALA A 68 -8.08 -4.39 -7.46
CA ALA A 68 -9.07 -5.03 -8.31
C ALA A 68 -9.42 -6.46 -7.86
N PHE A 69 -8.45 -7.20 -7.32
CA PHE A 69 -8.64 -8.56 -6.80
C PHE A 69 -9.63 -8.59 -5.63
N VAL A 70 -9.74 -7.48 -4.88
CA VAL A 70 -10.73 -7.36 -3.80
C VAL A 70 -12.13 -7.03 -4.36
N THR A 71 -12.23 -6.64 -5.64
CA THR A 71 -13.45 -6.16 -6.32
C THR A 71 -13.72 -6.95 -7.63
N PRO A 72 -14.17 -8.23 -7.67
CA PRO A 72 -15.53 -8.61 -7.23
C PRO A 72 -15.76 -10.10 -6.85
N ILE A 73 -16.73 -10.37 -5.97
CA ILE A 73 -17.30 -11.71 -5.76
C ILE A 73 -18.77 -11.63 -6.11
N ARG A 74 -19.17 -12.37 -7.14
CA ARG A 74 -20.49 -12.29 -7.78
C ARG A 74 -21.64 -12.82 -6.91
N SER A 75 -21.36 -13.38 -5.72
CA SER A 75 -22.40 -13.90 -4.84
C SER A 75 -22.78 -12.91 -3.73
N ASN A 76 -24.09 -12.70 -3.55
CA ASN A 76 -24.65 -11.81 -2.52
C ASN A 76 -24.26 -12.20 -1.09
N LEU A 77 -23.97 -13.49 -0.87
CA LEU A 77 -23.52 -14.03 0.42
C LEU A 77 -22.11 -13.54 0.77
N ILE A 78 -21.20 -13.57 -0.19
CA ILE A 78 -19.80 -13.19 0.05
C ILE A 78 -19.62 -11.66 0.03
N ALA A 79 -20.49 -10.95 -0.67
CA ALA A 79 -20.48 -9.48 -0.68
C ALA A 79 -20.76 -8.86 0.69
N ARG A 80 -21.57 -9.51 1.55
CA ARG A 80 -21.81 -9.05 2.93
C ARG A 80 -20.60 -9.28 3.85
N GLU A 81 -19.97 -10.44 3.74
CA GLU A 81 -18.83 -10.82 4.59
C GLU A 81 -17.53 -10.08 4.23
N LEU A 82 -17.29 -9.80 2.94
CA LEU A 82 -16.04 -9.17 2.48
C LEU A 82 -16.19 -7.66 2.15
N GLY A 83 -17.34 -7.07 2.43
CA GLY A 83 -17.60 -5.65 2.19
C GLY A 83 -16.66 -4.73 2.99
N GLY A 84 -16.37 -5.07 4.25
CA GLY A 84 -15.42 -4.33 5.09
C GLY A 84 -13.99 -4.41 4.55
N THR A 85 -13.54 -5.62 4.20
CA THR A 85 -12.21 -5.88 3.62
C THR A 85 -12.01 -5.14 2.29
N ARG A 86 -13.07 -5.00 1.48
CA ARG A 86 -13.05 -4.20 0.23
C ARG A 86 -12.72 -2.75 0.47
N LYS A 87 -13.49 -2.11 1.36
CA LYS A 87 -13.29 -0.70 1.69
C LYS A 87 -11.89 -0.50 2.24
N LEU A 88 -11.48 -1.37 3.17
CA LEU A 88 -10.15 -1.35 3.76
C LEU A 88 -9.06 -1.43 2.68
N GLY A 89 -9.12 -2.42 1.79
CA GLY A 89 -8.13 -2.60 0.73
C GLY A 89 -8.08 -1.42 -0.26
N PHE A 90 -9.23 -0.86 -0.60
CA PHE A 90 -9.32 0.32 -1.46
C PHE A 90 -8.66 1.55 -0.82
N TYR A 91 -9.05 1.90 0.40
CA TYR A 91 -8.50 3.09 1.09
C TYR A 91 -6.99 2.97 1.32
N ILE A 92 -6.50 1.79 1.69
CA ILE A 92 -5.07 1.56 1.91
C ILE A 92 -4.31 1.59 0.59
N GLY A 93 -4.86 1.00 -0.47
CA GLY A 93 -4.24 1.02 -1.80
C GLY A 93 -4.12 2.44 -2.36
N VAL A 94 -5.17 3.25 -2.23
CA VAL A 94 -5.14 4.66 -2.64
C VAL A 94 -4.20 5.47 -1.74
N GLY A 95 -4.29 5.30 -0.42
CA GLY A 95 -3.41 5.99 0.52
C GLY A 95 -1.93 5.62 0.32
N TYR A 96 -1.64 4.38 -0.09
CA TYR A 96 -0.28 3.92 -0.38
C TYR A 96 0.39 4.77 -1.46
N LEU A 97 -0.34 5.21 -2.49
CA LEU A 97 0.21 6.08 -3.55
C LEU A 97 0.77 7.38 -2.99
N ILE A 98 0.14 7.93 -1.95
CA ILE A 98 0.50 9.20 -1.35
C ILE A 98 1.56 8.99 -0.28
N PHE A 99 1.30 8.11 0.68
CA PHE A 99 2.15 7.93 1.85
C PHE A 99 3.48 7.23 1.53
N SER A 100 3.55 6.39 0.50
CA SER A 100 4.81 5.74 0.10
C SER A 100 5.88 6.71 -0.39
N ILE A 101 5.54 7.98 -0.65
CA ILE A 101 6.48 9.03 -1.03
C ILE A 101 7.36 9.46 0.15
N LEU A 102 6.89 9.25 1.39
CA LEU A 102 7.49 9.76 2.62
C LEU A 102 8.98 9.38 2.82
N PRO A 103 9.44 8.14 2.53
CA PRO A 103 10.87 7.79 2.62
C PRO A 103 11.77 8.59 1.68
N TYR A 104 11.22 9.17 0.61
CA TYR A 104 11.96 9.94 -0.40
C TYR A 104 11.96 11.45 -0.11
N ALA A 105 11.18 11.91 0.89
CA ALA A 105 11.16 13.32 1.28
C ALA A 105 12.47 13.73 2.01
N PHE A 106 13.17 12.78 2.64
CA PHE A 106 14.39 13.03 3.39
C PHE A 106 15.60 12.37 2.73
N HIS A 107 16.59 13.17 2.37
CA HIS A 107 17.84 12.70 1.78
C HIS A 107 18.93 12.74 2.84
N VAL A 108 19.11 11.61 3.55
CA VAL A 108 20.14 11.44 4.57
C VAL A 108 20.98 10.19 4.29
N PRO A 109 22.26 10.16 4.67
CA PRO A 109 23.13 9.00 4.41
C PRO A 109 22.77 7.77 5.27
N TYR A 110 21.89 7.92 6.25
CA TYR A 110 21.52 6.88 7.21
C TYR A 110 20.36 6.02 6.69
N ILE A 111 20.63 4.74 6.41
CA ILE A 111 19.61 3.76 5.99
C ILE A 111 18.53 3.57 7.07
N GLN A 112 18.86 3.77 8.34
CA GLN A 112 17.94 3.67 9.47
C GLN A 112 16.80 4.68 9.35
N THR A 113 17.09 5.91 8.88
CA THR A 113 16.06 6.92 8.67
C THR A 113 15.13 6.50 7.54
N TYR A 114 15.67 6.00 6.44
CA TYR A 114 14.86 5.49 5.32
C TYR A 114 13.94 4.34 5.77
N VAL A 115 14.46 3.35 6.49
CA VAL A 115 13.67 2.24 7.04
C VAL A 115 12.64 2.72 8.07
N GLY A 116 13.01 3.66 8.94
CA GLY A 116 12.09 4.26 9.92
C GLY A 116 10.92 4.98 9.24
N LEU A 117 11.19 5.70 8.16
CA LEU A 117 10.17 6.35 7.34
C LEU A 117 9.27 5.34 6.62
N ILE A 118 9.81 4.19 6.21
CA ILE A 118 9.01 3.08 5.66
C ILE A 118 8.01 2.57 6.69
N ILE A 119 8.48 2.30 7.90
CA ILE A 119 7.63 1.84 9.01
C ILE A 119 6.57 2.89 9.32
N ALA A 120 6.98 4.16 9.41
CA ALA A 120 6.10 5.27 9.73
C ALA A 120 4.96 5.42 8.71
N TYR A 121 5.26 5.44 7.41
CA TYR A 121 4.20 5.62 6.42
C TYR A 121 3.24 4.43 6.40
N ASN A 122 3.70 3.21 6.67
CA ASN A 122 2.83 2.04 6.73
C ASN A 122 1.85 2.11 7.90
N ILE A 123 2.32 2.55 9.06
CA ILE A 123 1.46 2.77 10.23
C ILE A 123 0.46 3.88 9.93
N ILE A 124 0.90 5.01 9.36
CA ILE A 124 0.02 6.14 9.03
C ILE A 124 -1.02 5.74 7.99
N ASN A 125 -0.60 5.16 6.87
CA ASN A 125 -1.49 4.71 5.80
C ASN A 125 -2.49 3.68 6.31
N GLY A 126 -2.04 2.70 7.08
CA GLY A 126 -2.89 1.67 7.66
C GLY A 126 -3.91 2.23 8.65
N THR A 127 -3.51 3.20 9.47
CA THR A 127 -4.40 3.86 10.44
C THR A 127 -5.44 4.72 9.74
N VAL A 128 -5.02 5.56 8.79
CA VAL A 128 -5.91 6.42 8.00
C VAL A 128 -6.87 5.57 7.17
N GLY A 129 -6.35 4.54 6.50
CA GLY A 129 -7.15 3.63 5.68
C GLY A 129 -8.16 2.82 6.50
N GLY A 130 -7.75 2.30 7.65
CA GLY A 130 -8.63 1.57 8.58
C GLY A 130 -9.69 2.46 9.22
N PHE A 131 -9.36 3.71 9.52
CA PHE A 131 -10.36 4.68 9.97
C PHE A 131 -11.36 5.02 8.86
N ALA A 132 -10.88 5.36 7.66
CA ALA A 132 -11.72 5.71 6.52
C ALA A 132 -12.66 4.56 6.11
N SER A 133 -12.17 3.31 6.13
CA SER A 133 -13.00 2.14 5.85
C SER A 133 -14.10 1.89 6.89
N SER A 134 -13.92 2.38 8.11
CA SER A 134 -14.89 2.19 9.21
C SER A 134 -16.01 3.23 9.19
N VAL A 135 -15.77 4.41 8.60
CA VAL A 135 -16.71 5.54 8.55
C VAL A 135 -17.52 5.55 7.24
N SER A 136 -17.05 4.87 6.20
CA SER A 136 -17.70 4.74 4.88
C SER A 136 -18.66 3.56 4.82
#